data_AF-B7JQB6-F1
#
_entry.id   AF-B7JQB6-F1
#
_cell.length_a   1.000
_cell.length_b   1.000
_cell.length_c   1.000
_cell.angle_alpha   90.00
_cell.angle_beta   90.00
_cell.angle_gamma   90.00
#
_symmetry.space_group_name_H-M   'P 1'
#
loop_
_entity.id
_entity.type
_entity.pdbx_description
1 polymer ?
#
loop_
_entity_poly.entity_id
_entity_poly.type
_entity_poly.pdbx_seq_one_letter_code
_entity_poly.pdbx_strand_id
1 'polypeptide(L)'
;MEVSNRKLKRDLKITTDKKGNVYAHIKLQLKVIALEAPRDNLYKMDERKKLNKELSKQLTKEAKKITNKLQKANCDAFGIGRHLIAYHPDLWKKKKWNKDYAKVKFKPEVDVNILYSGVLK
;
A
#
# COMPACT_ATOMS: atom_id res chain seq x y z
N MET A 1 -0.57 -19.11 -2.80
CA MET A 1 -0.77 -18.01 -3.77
C MET A 1 0.60 -17.54 -4.21
N GLU A 2 0.81 -17.40 -5.50
CA GLU A 2 2.03 -16.79 -6.02
C GLU A 2 1.74 -15.34 -6.42
N VAL A 3 2.62 -14.42 -6.03
CA VAL A 3 2.56 -13.03 -6.51
C VAL A 3 3.27 -12.99 -7.86
N SER A 4 2.53 -12.72 -8.93
CA SER A 4 3.16 -12.60 -10.26
C SER A 4 4.04 -11.36 -10.29
N ASN A 5 5.35 -11.54 -10.46
CA ASN A 5 6.30 -10.42 -10.64
C ASN A 5 6.00 -9.56 -11.88
N ARG A 6 5.13 -10.00 -12.79
CA ARG A 6 4.94 -9.32 -14.08
C ARG A 6 4.21 -7.98 -14.00
N LYS A 7 3.49 -7.62 -12.92
CA LYS A 7 2.84 -6.28 -12.78
C LYS A 7 2.55 -5.87 -11.32
N LEU A 8 3.56 -5.82 -10.45
CA LEU A 8 3.42 -5.12 -9.16
C LEU A 8 3.39 -3.60 -9.41
N LYS A 9 2.24 -2.95 -9.19
CA LYS A 9 2.15 -1.48 -9.28
C LYS A 9 2.11 -0.91 -7.87
N ARG A 10 3.11 -0.12 -7.54
CA ARG A 10 3.20 0.65 -6.29
C ARG A 10 3.13 2.14 -6.61
N ASP A 11 2.35 2.86 -5.83
CA ASP A 11 2.25 4.31 -5.89
C ASP A 11 2.42 4.87 -4.48
N LEU A 12 3.33 5.85 -4.34
CA LEU A 12 3.56 6.60 -3.12
C LEU A 12 3.31 8.06 -3.44
N LYS A 13 2.17 8.56 -2.94
CA LYS A 13 1.80 9.96 -3.09
C LYS A 13 1.96 10.66 -1.74
N ILE A 14 2.81 11.67 -1.72
CA ILE A 14 3.03 12.53 -0.56
C ILE A 14 2.41 13.89 -0.87
N THR A 15 1.58 14.38 0.04
CA THR A 15 0.96 15.69 -0.07
C THR A 15 1.02 16.44 1.24
N THR A 16 0.89 17.76 1.16
CA THR A 16 0.94 18.65 2.32
C THR A 16 -0.22 19.63 2.29
N ASP A 17 -0.75 19.99 3.46
CA ASP A 17 -1.73 21.07 3.56
C ASP A 17 -1.10 22.41 3.98
N LYS A 18 -1.88 23.49 3.95
CA LYS A 18 -1.43 24.84 4.35
C LYS A 18 -1.00 24.93 5.82
N LYS A 19 -1.45 24.01 6.67
CA LYS A 19 -1.06 23.91 8.09
C LYS A 19 0.24 23.11 8.26
N GLY A 20 0.81 22.60 7.18
CA GLY A 20 2.04 21.82 7.17
C GLY A 20 1.86 20.38 7.62
N ASN A 21 0.63 19.83 7.65
CA ASN A 21 0.45 18.40 7.86
C ASN A 21 0.91 17.63 6.62
N VAL A 22 1.51 16.46 6.85
CA VAL A 22 2.03 15.58 5.80
C VAL A 22 1.15 14.36 5.70
N TYR A 23 0.72 14.03 4.49
CA TYR A 23 -0.12 12.88 4.18
C TYR A 23 0.66 11.95 3.25
N ALA A 24 0.71 10.66 3.59
CA ALA A 24 1.38 9.65 2.80
C ALA A 24 0.38 8.57 2.39
N HIS A 25 -0.05 8.61 1.12
CA HIS A 25 -0.91 7.60 0.53
C HIS A 25 -0.04 6.55 -0.14
N ILE A 26 -0.09 5.32 0.36
CA ILE A 26 0.66 4.18 -0.15
C ILE A 26 -0.35 3.24 -0.80
N LYS A 27 -0.35 3.14 -2.12
CA LYS A 27 -1.25 2.25 -2.85
C LYS A 27 -0.47 1.10 -3.48
N LEU A 28 -0.84 -0.12 -3.12
CA LEU A 28 -0.25 -1.35 -3.64
C LEU A 28 -1.30 -2.12 -4.45
N GLN A 29 -1.05 -2.33 -5.74
CA GLN A 29 -1.90 -3.17 -6.58
C GLN A 29 -1.20 -4.51 -6.81
N LEU A 30 -1.81 -5.58 -6.28
CA LEU A 30 -1.30 -6.94 -6.32
C LEU A 30 -2.09 -7.74 -7.34
N LYS A 31 -1.38 -8.31 -8.31
CA LYS A 31 -1.93 -9.35 -9.19
C LYS A 31 -1.42 -10.70 -8.73
N VAL A 32 -2.32 -11.56 -8.29
CA VAL A 32 -1.99 -12.84 -7.66
C VAL A 32 -2.56 -13.99 -8.47
N ILE A 33 -1.86 -15.12 -8.52
CA ILE A 33 -2.33 -16.35 -9.15
C ILE A 33 -2.67 -17.35 -8.03
N ALA A 34 -3.85 -17.95 -8.11
CA ALA A 34 -4.24 -19.05 -7.23
C ALA A 34 -3.54 -20.32 -7.70
N LEU A 35 -2.73 -20.92 -6.83
CA LEU A 35 -1.99 -22.16 -7.13
C LEU A 35 -2.90 -23.39 -7.03
N GLU A 36 -3.85 -23.36 -6.09
CA GLU A 36 -4.86 -24.39 -5.90
C GLU A 36 -6.21 -23.71 -5.67
N ALA A 37 -7.23 -24.23 -6.35
CA ALA A 37 -8.59 -23.76 -6.31
C ALA A 37 -9.51 -24.98 -6.39
N PRO A 38 -10.54 -25.12 -5.53
CA PRO A 38 -11.64 -26.03 -5.83
C PRO A 38 -12.15 -25.70 -7.22
N ARG A 39 -12.21 -26.71 -8.11
CA ARG A 39 -12.43 -26.53 -9.56
C ARG A 39 -13.66 -25.69 -9.93
N ASP A 40 -14.62 -25.50 -9.03
CA ASP A 40 -15.90 -24.88 -9.36
C ASP A 40 -16.08 -23.44 -8.84
N ASN A 41 -15.24 -23.01 -7.89
CA ASN A 41 -15.54 -21.82 -7.10
C ASN A 41 -14.82 -20.56 -7.61
N LEU A 42 -13.54 -20.65 -7.99
CA LEU A 42 -12.76 -19.48 -8.47
C LEU A 42 -13.10 -19.05 -9.91
N TYR A 43 -13.82 -19.89 -10.66
CA TYR A 43 -14.32 -19.58 -12.00
C TYR A 43 -15.49 -18.60 -11.93
N LYS A 44 -16.32 -18.70 -10.89
CA LYS A 44 -17.46 -17.82 -10.67
C LYS A 44 -16.96 -16.41 -10.35
N MET A 45 -17.37 -15.45 -11.17
CA MET A 45 -16.92 -14.07 -11.07
C MET A 45 -17.21 -13.46 -9.69
N ASP A 46 -18.34 -13.80 -9.09
CA ASP A 46 -18.77 -13.23 -7.80
C ASP A 46 -17.97 -13.77 -6.61
N GLU A 47 -17.64 -15.06 -6.61
CA GLU A 47 -16.78 -15.67 -5.59
C GLU A 47 -15.37 -15.08 -5.66
N ARG A 48 -14.83 -14.89 -6.87
CA ARG A 48 -13.54 -14.22 -7.07
C ARG A 48 -13.56 -12.75 -6.62
N LYS A 49 -14.63 -12.01 -6.91
CA LYS A 49 -14.81 -10.63 -6.43
C LYS A 49 -14.85 -10.57 -4.90
N LYS A 50 -15.56 -11.51 -4.27
CA LYS A 50 -15.62 -11.62 -2.80
C LYS A 50 -14.23 -11.87 -2.22
N LEU A 51 -13.48 -12.81 -2.77
CA LEU A 51 -12.15 -13.14 -2.31
C LEU A 51 -11.15 -11.98 -2.53
N ASN A 52 -11.20 -11.30 -3.68
CA ASN A 52 -10.42 -10.07 -3.93
C ASN A 52 -10.67 -9.02 -2.84
N LYS A 53 -11.94 -8.78 -2.49
CA LYS A 53 -12.33 -7.80 -1.46
C LYS A 53 -11.84 -8.21 -0.07
N GLU A 54 -11.97 -9.48 0.29
CA GLU A 54 -11.51 -10.00 1.58
C GLU A 54 -9.98 -9.91 1.73
N LEU A 55 -9.23 -10.34 0.71
CA LEU A 55 -7.76 -10.24 0.71
C LEU A 55 -7.30 -8.79 0.72
N SER A 56 -7.91 -7.92 -0.08
CA SER A 56 -7.61 -6.47 -0.09
C SER A 56 -7.81 -5.86 1.30
N LYS A 57 -8.90 -6.21 1.99
CA LYS A 57 -9.19 -5.75 3.35
C LYS A 57 -8.16 -6.27 4.35
N GLN A 58 -7.83 -7.56 4.30
CA GLN A 58 -6.85 -8.18 5.20
C GLN A 58 -5.45 -7.58 5.01
N LEU A 59 -4.96 -7.52 3.78
CA LEU A 59 -3.63 -6.96 3.48
C LEU A 59 -3.57 -5.46 3.75
N THR A 60 -4.65 -4.71 3.54
CA THR A 60 -4.73 -3.31 3.97
C THR A 60 -4.61 -3.18 5.50
N LYS A 61 -5.20 -4.10 6.27
CA LYS A 61 -5.06 -4.12 7.74
C LYS A 61 -3.62 -4.40 8.16
N GLU A 62 -2.94 -5.33 7.51
CA GLU A 62 -1.52 -5.61 7.78
C GLU A 62 -0.62 -4.43 7.37
N ALA A 63 -0.87 -3.81 6.22
CA ALA A 63 -0.15 -2.61 5.80
C ALA A 63 -0.30 -1.47 6.82
N LYS A 64 -1.51 -1.26 7.37
CA LYS A 64 -1.74 -0.30 8.47
C LYS A 64 -0.93 -0.62 9.73
N LYS A 65 -0.82 -1.90 10.10
CA LYS A 65 0.00 -2.32 11.24
C LYS A 65 1.49 -2.03 10.98
N ILE A 66 1.98 -2.31 9.77
CA ILE A 66 3.37 -2.05 9.38
C ILE A 66 3.66 -0.54 9.42
N THR A 67 2.84 0.29 8.79
CA THR A 67 3.04 1.74 8.80
C THR A 67 2.97 2.30 10.22
N ASN A 68 2.08 1.79 11.07
CA ASN A 68 2.01 2.20 12.48
C ASN A 68 3.27 1.79 13.26
N LYS A 69 3.79 0.58 13.05
CA LYS A 69 5.06 0.14 13.66
C LYS A 69 6.23 1.04 13.24
N LEU A 70 6.35 1.33 11.95
CA LEU A 70 7.37 2.25 11.42
C LEU A 70 7.24 3.65 12.01
N GLN A 71 6.01 4.17 12.10
CA GLN A 71 5.71 5.48 12.69
C GLN A 71 6.11 5.53 14.18
N LYS A 72 5.73 4.51 14.97
CA LYS A 72 6.09 4.41 16.40
C LYS A 72 7.59 4.27 16.62
N ALA A 73 8.28 3.55 15.74
CA ALA A 73 9.73 3.41 15.75
C ALA A 73 10.46 4.65 15.21
N ASN A 74 9.72 5.69 14.78
CA ASN A 74 10.27 6.88 14.15
C ASN A 74 11.17 6.57 12.93
N CYS A 75 10.83 5.52 12.20
CA CYS A 75 11.62 5.00 11.08
C CYS A 75 10.98 5.41 9.74
N ASP A 76 11.60 6.35 9.03
CA ASP A 76 11.18 6.85 7.72
C ASP A 76 11.63 5.94 6.57
N ALA A 77 11.19 4.67 6.59
CA ALA A 77 11.55 3.67 5.59
C ALA A 77 11.01 3.97 4.18
N PHE A 78 9.98 4.82 4.07
CA PHE A 78 9.39 5.23 2.79
C PHE A 78 10.03 6.50 2.20
N GLY A 79 11.00 7.11 2.90
CA GLY A 79 11.73 8.27 2.40
C GLY A 79 10.89 9.53 2.27
N ILE A 80 9.89 9.73 3.14
CA ILE A 80 8.99 10.87 3.11
C ILE A 80 9.76 12.17 3.34
N GLY A 81 10.74 12.18 4.25
CA GLY A 81 11.58 13.35 4.49
C GLY A 81 12.36 13.76 3.23
N ARG A 82 12.91 12.79 2.51
CA ARG A 82 13.60 13.05 1.23
C ARG A 82 12.67 13.66 0.19
N HIS A 83 11.42 13.20 0.13
CA HIS A 83 10.42 13.79 -0.75
C HIS A 83 10.10 15.24 -0.37
N LEU A 84 9.95 15.54 0.92
CA LEU A 84 9.72 16.91 1.40
C LEU A 84 10.89 17.84 1.08
N ILE A 85 12.14 17.35 1.18
CA ILE A 85 13.33 18.12 0.78
C ILE A 85 13.23 18.52 -0.70
N ALA A 86 12.86 17.59 -1.57
CA ALA A 86 12.85 17.82 -3.02
C ALA A 86 11.69 18.70 -3.48
N TYR A 87 10.49 18.51 -2.93
CA TYR A 87 9.26 19.11 -3.48
C TYR A 87 8.57 20.11 -2.54
N HIS A 88 8.99 20.20 -1.28
CA HIS A 88 8.44 21.11 -0.28
C HIS A 88 9.53 21.77 0.59
N PRO A 89 10.57 22.40 -0.01
CA PRO A 89 11.75 22.86 0.72
C PRO A 89 11.43 23.89 1.81
N ASP A 90 10.46 24.78 1.58
CA ASP A 90 10.07 25.79 2.58
C ASP A 90 9.31 25.21 3.77
N LEU A 91 8.54 24.13 3.54
CA LEU A 91 7.96 23.35 4.63
C LEU A 91 9.06 22.60 5.38
N TRP A 92 9.98 21.96 4.66
CA TRP A 92 11.07 21.18 5.23
C TRP A 92 11.93 22.01 6.20
N LYS A 93 12.30 23.24 5.83
CA LYS A 93 13.05 24.18 6.70
C LYS A 93 12.40 24.41 8.06
N LYS A 94 11.06 24.28 8.15
CA LYS A 94 10.28 24.50 9.38
C LYS A 94 10.06 23.22 10.19
N LYS A 95 10.44 22.05 9.67
CA LYS A 95 10.20 20.74 10.29
C LYS A 95 11.38 20.30 11.14
N LYS A 96 11.08 19.68 12.28
CA LYS A 96 12.03 18.87 13.05
C LYS A 96 11.70 17.41 12.74
N TRP A 97 12.28 16.87 11.67
CA TRP A 97 11.79 15.62 11.06
C TRP A 97 11.76 14.44 12.04
N ASN A 98 12.76 14.34 12.90
CA ASN A 98 12.82 13.34 13.98
C ASN A 98 11.66 13.42 14.99
N LYS A 99 10.90 14.51 15.04
CA LYS A 99 9.69 14.67 15.87
C LYS A 99 8.42 14.72 15.02
N ASP A 100 8.50 15.31 13.84
CA ASP A 100 7.35 15.54 12.99
C ASP A 100 6.96 14.32 12.13
N TYR A 101 7.88 13.38 11.89
CA TYR A 101 7.56 12.11 11.22
C TYR A 101 6.47 11.33 11.95
N ALA A 102 6.50 11.32 13.28
CA ALA A 102 5.48 10.69 14.11
C ALA A 102 4.06 11.26 13.88
N LYS A 103 3.92 12.44 13.27
CA LYS A 103 2.64 13.09 12.95
C LYS A 103 2.15 12.85 11.52
N VAL A 104 2.93 12.12 10.71
CA VAL A 104 2.54 11.81 9.32
C VAL A 104 1.22 11.03 9.31
N LYS A 105 0.30 11.45 8.44
CA LYS A 105 -0.98 10.77 8.27
C LYS A 105 -0.85 9.73 7.17
N PHE A 106 -0.59 8.49 7.58
CA PHE A 106 -0.48 7.35 6.67
C PHE A 106 -1.86 6.85 6.23
N LYS A 107 -1.99 6.60 4.92
CA LYS A 107 -3.14 5.95 4.31
C LYS A 107 -2.65 4.80 3.41
N PRO A 108 -2.28 3.64 3.96
CA PRO A 108 -1.95 2.48 3.13
C PRO A 108 -3.23 1.80 2.63
N GLU A 109 -3.22 1.39 1.37
CA GLU A 109 -4.28 0.68 0.67
C GLU A 109 -3.69 -0.43 -0.20
N VAL A 110 -4.25 -1.63 -0.09
CA VAL A 110 -3.88 -2.78 -0.92
C VAL A 110 -5.09 -3.21 -1.73
N ASP A 111 -4.90 -3.33 -3.04
CA ASP A 111 -5.89 -3.76 -4.02
C ASP A 111 -5.43 -5.07 -4.64
N VAL A 112 -6.16 -6.16 -4.38
CA VAL A 112 -5.85 -7.51 -4.84
C VAL A 112 -6.73 -7.85 -6.02
N ASN A 113 -6.08 -8.28 -7.09
CA ASN A 113 -6.72 -8.82 -8.27
C ASN A 113 -6.20 -10.24 -8.54
N ILE A 114 -7.00 -11.23 -8.18
CA ILE A 114 -6.73 -12.63 -8.53
C ILE A 114 -6.87 -12.78 -10.05
N LEU A 115 -5.75 -13.11 -10.68
CA LEU A 115 -5.68 -13.52 -12.06
C LEU A 115 -6.13 -14.98 -12.16
N TYR A 116 -6.96 -15.26 -13.15
CA TYR A 116 -7.26 -16.61 -13.53
C TYR A 116 -6.05 -17.17 -14.29
N SER A 117 -5.34 -18.16 -13.73
CA SER A 117 -4.46 -18.99 -14.52
C SER A 117 -5.34 -20.01 -15.23
N GLY A 118 -5.82 -19.64 -16.42
CA GLY A 118 -6.16 -20.68 -17.37
C GLY A 118 -4.91 -21.51 -17.53
N VAL A 119 -4.97 -22.78 -17.12
CA VAL A 119 -4.17 -23.77 -17.81
C VAL A 119 -4.64 -23.69 -19.26
N LEU A 120 -3.94 -22.89 -20.07
CA LEU A 120 -3.83 -23.14 -21.49
C LEU A 120 -2.95 -24.37 -21.59
N LYS A 121 -3.57 -25.54 -21.61
CA LYS A 121 -3.05 -26.70 -22.32
C LYS A 121 -3.97 -26.92 -23.50
#